data_AF-A0A7J6QFM9-F1
#
_entry.id   AF-A0A7J6QFM9-F1
#
_cell.length_a   1.000
_cell.length_b   1.000
_cell.length_c   1.000
_cell.angle_alpha   90.00
_cell.angle_beta   90.00
_cell.angle_gamma   90.00
#
_symmetry.space_group_name_H-M   'P 1'
#
loop_
_entity.id
_entity.type
_entity.pdbx_description
1 polymer ?
#
loop_
_entity_poly.entity_id
_entity_poly.type
_entity_poly.pdbx_seq_one_letter_code
_entity_poly.pdbx_strand_id
1 'polypeptide(L)'
;AGFFGGSLFNILGVRKLIVSGSATYCLYAAAAYFAKDSDTIQGYSVFVLAGALLGVGAALLWTAQGAVMMAYAAPEERGRYIGEFWLIFNMGGFLGGLLQFIINYNGSETSGSNDWTYLVFVCVMISGTAIGWIMIAPPDRVIRSDGVPVIVPPANPVGKEIVDTVAVVKEKAMVLLAPLFLGTNFYYTYVFNCVNASTFSARSRGLNSALYWVSQMAGAMAIGRMLDQPKLGVRTRALRALWWIIIGGTCVYIYGAFMEESLLTITRQGTPLDS
;
A
#
# COMPACT_ATOMS: atom_id res chain seq x y z
N ALA A 1 6.20 -14.29 8.32
CA ALA A 1 5.21 -13.51 9.09
C ALA A 1 3.78 -13.70 8.58
N GLY A 2 3.51 -13.50 7.28
CA GLY A 2 2.14 -13.63 6.72
C GLY A 2 1.44 -14.96 7.00
N PHE A 3 2.14 -16.09 6.92
CA PHE A 3 1.59 -17.41 7.25
C PHE A 3 1.10 -17.55 8.70
N PHE A 4 1.64 -16.76 9.63
CA PHE A 4 1.23 -16.74 11.03
C PHE A 4 0.23 -15.61 11.33
N GLY A 5 -0.07 -14.75 10.35
CA GLY A 5 -0.93 -13.59 10.53
C GLY A 5 -2.37 -13.98 10.86
N GLY A 6 -2.90 -15.04 10.25
CA GLY A 6 -4.22 -15.58 10.56
C GLY A 6 -4.31 -16.16 11.98
N SER A 7 -3.27 -16.88 12.41
CA SER A 7 -3.22 -17.43 13.77
C SER A 7 -3.07 -16.37 14.84
N LEU A 8 -2.20 -15.39 14.59
CA LEU A 8 -2.06 -14.26 15.51
C LEU A 8 -3.34 -13.42 15.53
N PHE A 9 -4.06 -13.29 14.40
CA PHE A 9 -5.36 -12.62 14.31
C PHE A 9 -6.38 -13.20 15.28
N ASN A 10 -6.46 -14.53 15.32
CA ASN A 10 -7.39 -15.22 16.19
C ASN A 10 -7.01 -15.15 17.68
N ILE A 11 -5.71 -15.02 18.00
CA ILE A 11 -5.22 -14.98 19.39
C ILE A 11 -5.20 -13.56 19.97
N LEU A 12 -4.61 -12.60 19.24
CA LEU A 12 -4.36 -11.24 19.74
C LEU A 12 -5.53 -10.30 19.47
N GLY A 13 -6.38 -10.65 18.50
CA GLY A 13 -7.48 -9.81 18.04
C GLY A 13 -7.02 -8.65 17.16
N VAL A 14 -7.98 -8.12 16.39
CA VAL A 14 -7.79 -7.08 15.37
C VAL A 14 -7.02 -5.87 15.88
N ARG A 15 -7.48 -5.28 16.99
CA ARG A 15 -6.95 -4.01 17.52
C ARG A 15 -5.47 -4.12 17.83
N LYS A 16 -5.07 -5.17 18.55
CA LYS A 16 -3.68 -5.34 19.01
C LYS A 16 -2.73 -5.57 17.84
N LEU A 17 -3.17 -6.30 16.81
CA LEU A 17 -2.36 -6.56 15.62
C LEU A 17 -2.16 -5.35 14.72
N ILE A 18 -3.22 -4.58 14.49
CA ILE A 18 -3.11 -3.36 13.69
C ILE A 18 -2.18 -2.39 14.42
N VAL A 19 -2.34 -2.21 15.74
CA VAL A 19 -1.51 -1.29 16.52
C VAL A 19 -0.06 -1.77 16.64
N SER A 20 0.18 -3.05 16.89
CA SER A 20 1.55 -3.59 16.93
C SER A 20 2.24 -3.50 15.57
N GLY A 21 1.50 -3.76 14.49
CA GLY A 21 1.97 -3.55 13.13
C GLY A 21 2.32 -2.09 12.87
N SER A 22 1.43 -1.14 13.17
CA SER A 22 1.65 0.30 12.99
C SER A 22 2.84 0.84 13.80
N ALA A 23 3.07 0.29 15.00
CA ALA A 23 4.23 0.64 15.82
C ALA A 23 5.57 0.29 15.11
N THR A 24 5.62 -0.80 14.34
CA THR A 24 6.82 -1.13 13.56
C THR A 24 7.10 -0.15 12.42
N TYR A 25 6.06 0.46 11.83
CA TYR A 25 6.23 1.55 10.86
C TYR A 25 6.82 2.80 11.52
N CYS A 26 6.35 3.14 12.73
CA CYS A 26 6.91 4.25 13.50
C CYS A 26 8.41 4.02 13.82
N LEU A 27 8.75 2.80 14.24
CA LEU A 27 10.12 2.42 14.56
C LEU A 27 11.04 2.51 13.34
N TYR A 28 10.56 2.04 12.18
CA TYR A 28 11.31 2.15 10.93
C TYR A 28 11.55 3.61 10.52
N ALA A 29 10.53 4.47 10.61
CA ALA A 29 10.68 5.89 10.30
C ALA A 29 11.68 6.60 11.24
N ALA A 30 11.65 6.27 12.55
CA ALA A 30 12.62 6.77 13.51
C ALA A 30 14.04 6.25 13.22
N ALA A 31 14.20 4.96 12.90
CA ALA A 31 15.49 4.37 12.53
C ALA A 31 16.05 5.00 11.24
N ALA A 32 15.20 5.32 10.27
CA ALA A 32 15.59 6.02 9.05
C ALA A 32 16.15 7.41 9.34
N TYR A 33 15.55 8.14 10.29
CA TYR A 33 16.05 9.44 10.74
C TYR A 33 17.44 9.31 11.39
N PHE A 34 17.64 8.37 12.31
CA PHE A 34 18.95 8.17 12.94
C PHE A 34 20.04 7.69 11.97
N ALA A 35 19.67 6.87 10.98
CA ALA A 35 20.58 6.37 9.97
C ALA A 35 21.01 7.44 8.95
N LYS A 36 20.23 8.52 8.79
CA LYS A 36 20.57 9.64 7.89
C LYS A 36 21.86 10.36 8.31
N ASP A 37 22.02 10.63 9.61
CA ASP A 37 23.16 11.38 10.14
C ASP A 37 24.34 10.48 10.57
N SER A 38 24.06 9.19 10.74
CA SER A 38 25.04 8.21 11.20
C SER A 38 25.62 7.46 10.01
N ASP A 39 26.68 7.99 9.39
CA ASP A 39 27.45 7.28 8.34
C ASP A 39 28.36 6.19 8.96
N THR A 40 27.76 5.39 9.85
CA THR A 40 28.42 4.35 10.62
C THR A 40 27.70 3.03 10.37
N ILE A 41 28.46 1.93 10.41
CA ILE A 41 27.93 0.56 10.28
C ILE A 41 26.81 0.29 11.31
N GLN A 42 26.89 0.93 12.48
CA GLN A 42 25.85 0.84 13.52
C GLN A 42 24.53 1.50 13.07
N GLY A 43 24.56 2.67 12.44
CA GLY A 43 23.36 3.32 11.89
C GLY A 43 22.66 2.48 10.83
N TYR A 44 23.42 1.95 9.86
CA TYR A 44 22.88 1.08 8.82
C TYR A 44 22.32 -0.24 9.35
N SER A 45 23.00 -0.87 10.33
CA SER A 45 22.53 -2.13 10.91
C SER A 45 21.22 -1.95 11.70
N VAL A 46 21.06 -0.85 12.44
CA VAL A 46 19.80 -0.51 13.13
C VAL A 46 18.67 -0.29 12.11
N PHE A 47 18.94 0.40 11.01
CA PHE A 47 17.95 0.61 9.95
C PHE A 47 17.51 -0.70 9.28
N VAL A 48 18.45 -1.59 8.97
CA VAL A 48 18.15 -2.91 8.38
C VAL A 48 17.33 -3.78 9.34
N LEU A 49 17.69 -3.80 10.63
CA LEU A 49 16.92 -4.52 11.65
C LEU A 49 15.51 -3.95 11.82
N ALA A 50 15.37 -2.63 11.82
CA ALA A 50 14.06 -1.97 11.85
C ALA A 50 13.23 -2.32 10.60
N GLY A 51 13.87 -2.41 9.42
CA GLY A 51 13.23 -2.88 8.18
C GLY A 51 12.77 -4.34 8.24
N ALA A 52 13.55 -5.22 8.86
CA ALA A 52 13.17 -6.61 9.07
C ALA A 52 11.96 -6.73 10.03
N LEU A 53 11.97 -5.96 11.13
CA LEU A 53 10.84 -5.88 12.05
C LEU A 53 9.59 -5.29 11.38
N LEU A 54 9.76 -4.26 10.56
CA LEU A 54 8.70 -3.69 9.74
C LEU A 54 8.10 -4.75 8.82
N GLY A 55 8.92 -5.58 8.15
CA GLY A 55 8.40 -6.66 7.31
C GLY A 55 7.49 -7.63 8.07
N VAL A 56 7.84 -7.95 9.33
CA VAL A 56 7.00 -8.77 10.20
C VAL A 56 5.71 -8.03 10.58
N GLY A 57 5.82 -6.80 11.06
CA GLY A 57 4.67 -5.99 11.49
C GLY A 57 3.72 -5.63 10.35
N ALA A 58 4.24 -5.36 9.15
CA ALA A 58 3.47 -5.12 7.94
C ALA A 58 2.64 -6.34 7.54
N ALA A 59 3.23 -7.54 7.59
CA ALA A 59 2.50 -8.76 7.30
C ALA A 59 1.34 -8.99 8.29
N LEU A 60 1.55 -8.68 9.57
CA LEU A 60 0.50 -8.77 10.59
C LEU A 60 -0.61 -7.72 10.38
N LEU A 61 -0.21 -6.47 10.14
CA LEU A 61 -1.13 -5.35 9.90
C LEU A 61 -2.01 -5.61 8.69
N TRP A 62 -1.42 -5.96 7.54
CA TRP A 62 -2.15 -6.18 6.30
C TRP A 62 -3.02 -7.44 6.35
N THR A 63 -2.59 -8.49 7.06
CA THR A 63 -3.44 -9.67 7.29
C THR A 63 -4.66 -9.29 8.13
N ALA A 64 -4.47 -8.54 9.21
CA ALA A 64 -5.57 -8.10 10.07
C ALA A 64 -6.52 -7.12 9.33
N GLN A 65 -5.96 -6.16 8.59
CA GLN A 65 -6.73 -5.21 7.78
C GLN A 65 -7.57 -5.94 6.73
N GLY A 66 -6.98 -6.88 5.98
CA GLY A 66 -7.68 -7.64 4.96
C GLY A 66 -8.82 -8.49 5.53
N ALA A 67 -8.59 -9.12 6.69
CA ALA A 67 -9.62 -9.87 7.39
C ALA A 67 -10.80 -8.98 7.84
N VAL A 68 -10.52 -7.81 8.41
CA VAL A 68 -11.55 -6.84 8.83
C VAL A 68 -12.34 -6.33 7.64
N MET A 69 -11.67 -5.95 6.56
CA MET A 69 -12.30 -5.46 5.34
C MET A 69 -13.29 -6.47 4.76
N MET A 70 -12.93 -7.75 4.77
CA MET A 70 -13.80 -8.84 4.29
C MET A 70 -14.94 -9.19 5.25
N ALA A 71 -14.69 -9.10 6.56
CA ALA A 71 -15.68 -9.44 7.59
C ALA A 71 -16.74 -8.34 7.79
N TYR A 72 -16.35 -7.07 7.68
CA TYR A 72 -17.22 -5.93 7.97
C TYR A 72 -18.07 -5.52 6.77
N ALA A 73 -17.58 -5.72 5.55
CA ALA A 73 -18.32 -5.34 4.34
C ALA A 73 -19.47 -6.30 4.04
N ALA A 74 -20.70 -5.78 3.88
CA ALA A 74 -21.84 -6.53 3.36
C ALA A 74 -21.51 -7.13 1.97
N PRO A 75 -22.06 -8.30 1.57
CA PRO A 75 -21.69 -8.96 0.31
C PRO A 75 -21.89 -8.09 -0.93
N GLU A 76 -22.87 -7.17 -0.88
CA GLU A 76 -23.25 -6.25 -1.94
C GLU A 76 -22.37 -4.98 -1.98
N GLU A 77 -21.65 -4.67 -0.91
CA GLU A 77 -20.85 -3.44 -0.75
C GLU A 77 -19.34 -3.71 -0.66
N ARG A 78 -18.90 -4.94 -0.97
CA ARG A 78 -17.48 -5.34 -0.83
C ARG A 78 -16.55 -4.49 -1.69
N GLY A 79 -16.93 -4.20 -2.94
CA GLY A 79 -16.13 -3.38 -3.84
C GLY A 79 -16.01 -1.93 -3.37
N ARG A 80 -17.06 -1.38 -2.79
CA ARG A 80 -17.12 -0.03 -2.22
C ARG A 80 -16.23 0.09 -1.00
N TYR A 81 -16.31 -0.85 -0.04
CA TYR A 81 -15.43 -0.86 1.14
C TYR A 81 -13.95 -0.98 0.74
N ILE A 82 -13.63 -1.82 -0.25
CA ILE A 82 -12.27 -1.91 -0.81
C ILE A 82 -11.86 -0.57 -1.43
N GLY A 83 -12.72 0.03 -2.25
CA GLY A 83 -12.45 1.31 -2.91
C GLY A 83 -12.24 2.46 -1.92
N GLU A 84 -13.10 2.57 -0.90
CA GLU A 84 -13.01 3.59 0.15
C GLU A 84 -11.73 3.42 0.99
N PHE A 85 -11.37 2.18 1.34
CA PHE A 85 -10.11 1.91 2.04
C PHE A 85 -8.89 2.38 1.23
N TRP A 86 -8.81 2.00 -0.05
CA TRP A 86 -7.70 2.41 -0.91
C TRP A 86 -7.71 3.90 -1.20
N LEU A 87 -8.89 4.54 -1.25
CA LEU A 87 -8.99 6.00 -1.36
C LEU A 87 -8.36 6.69 -0.15
N ILE A 88 -8.72 6.28 1.07
CA ILE A 88 -8.18 6.86 2.31
C ILE A 88 -6.67 6.59 2.41
N PHE A 89 -6.24 5.36 2.11
CA PHE A 89 -4.83 4.98 2.13
C PHE A 89 -3.99 5.84 1.17
N ASN A 90 -4.45 5.98 -0.07
CA ASN A 90 -3.74 6.74 -1.11
C ASN A 90 -3.77 8.25 -0.88
N MET A 91 -4.79 8.76 -0.17
CA MET A 91 -4.83 10.16 0.25
C MET A 91 -3.63 10.53 1.14
N GLY A 92 -3.13 9.60 1.95
CA GLY A 92 -1.88 9.78 2.69
C GLY A 92 -0.66 9.99 1.77
N GLY A 93 -0.55 9.18 0.72
CA GLY A 93 0.50 9.33 -0.30
C GLY A 93 0.39 10.64 -1.08
N PHE A 94 -0.83 11.04 -1.44
CA PHE A 94 -1.12 12.32 -2.09
C PHE A 94 -0.67 13.51 -1.25
N LEU A 95 -1.06 13.55 0.04
CA LEU A 95 -0.66 14.62 0.95
C LEU A 95 0.85 14.67 1.16
N GLY A 96 1.52 13.51 1.25
CA GLY A 96 2.98 13.44 1.33
C GLY A 96 3.67 13.98 0.08
N GLY A 97 3.19 13.63 -1.11
CA GLY A 97 3.68 14.17 -2.39
C GLY A 97 3.48 15.67 -2.52
N LEU A 98 2.30 16.17 -2.11
CA LEU A 98 1.98 17.59 -2.13
C LEU A 98 2.85 18.39 -1.14
N LEU A 99 3.07 17.86 0.07
CA LEU A 99 3.97 18.47 1.05
C LEU A 99 5.39 18.61 0.49
N GLN A 100 5.91 17.54 -0.13
CA GLN A 100 7.22 17.57 -0.77
C GLN A 100 7.26 18.61 -1.91
N PHE A 101 6.21 18.71 -2.72
CA PHE A 101 6.10 19.72 -3.77
C PHE A 101 6.19 21.15 -3.22
N ILE A 102 5.40 21.46 -2.18
CA ILE A 102 5.34 22.80 -1.57
C ILE A 102 6.68 23.20 -0.96
N ILE A 103 7.33 22.30 -0.22
CA ILE A 103 8.62 22.57 0.44
C ILE A 103 9.71 22.87 -0.60
N ASN A 104 9.72 22.15 -1.73
CA ASN A 104 10.74 22.32 -2.77
C ASN A 104 10.38 23.39 -3.82
N TYR A 105 9.20 24.00 -3.72
CA TYR A 105 8.72 24.96 -4.72
C TYR A 105 9.56 26.24 -4.73
N ASN A 106 9.90 26.76 -3.55
CA ASN A 106 10.67 28.01 -3.38
C ASN A 106 12.10 27.81 -2.85
N GLY A 107 12.47 26.59 -2.41
CA GLY A 107 13.83 26.29 -1.97
C GLY A 107 14.82 26.18 -3.13
N SER A 108 16.08 26.55 -2.90
CA SER A 108 17.20 26.02 -3.69
C SER A 108 17.16 24.49 -3.62
N GLU A 109 17.55 23.78 -4.68
CA GLU A 109 17.46 22.33 -4.78
C GLU A 109 18.31 21.62 -3.70
N THR A 110 17.85 21.58 -2.46
CA THR A 110 18.40 20.74 -1.42
C THR A 110 17.79 19.36 -1.62
N SER A 111 18.57 18.53 -2.28
CA SER A 111 18.37 17.09 -2.51
C SER A 111 18.20 16.26 -1.22
N GLY A 112 18.29 16.88 -0.04
CA GLY A 112 18.06 16.25 1.25
C GLY A 112 16.64 16.46 1.76
N SER A 113 15.94 15.37 2.07
CA SER A 113 14.77 15.37 2.95
C SER A 113 15.08 16.16 4.23
N ASN A 114 14.40 17.28 4.42
CA ASN A 114 14.54 18.16 5.58
C ASN A 114 14.23 17.39 6.87
N ASP A 115 14.99 17.60 7.95
CA ASP A 115 14.81 16.90 9.23
C ASP A 115 13.39 17.08 9.77
N TRP A 116 12.82 18.26 9.53
CA TRP A 116 11.42 18.57 9.83
C TRP A 116 10.42 17.63 9.16
N THR A 117 10.69 17.18 7.94
CA THR A 117 9.81 16.27 7.20
C THR A 117 9.75 14.91 7.88
N TYR A 118 10.89 14.36 8.32
CA TYR A 118 10.91 13.10 9.08
C TYR A 118 10.17 13.23 10.40
N LEU A 119 10.41 14.30 11.16
CA LEU A 119 9.77 14.51 12.45
C LEU A 119 8.24 14.61 12.30
N VAL A 120 7.75 15.37 11.32
CA VAL A 120 6.31 15.45 11.02
C VAL A 120 5.73 14.08 10.68
N PHE A 121 6.38 13.30 9.82
CA PHE A 121 5.90 11.96 9.47
C PHE A 121 5.86 11.02 10.68
N VAL A 122 6.89 11.02 11.51
CA VAL A 122 6.94 10.19 12.73
C VAL A 122 5.80 10.58 13.69
N CYS A 123 5.59 11.88 13.92
CA CYS A 123 4.49 12.36 14.77
C CYS A 123 3.13 11.92 14.23
N VAL A 124 2.88 12.07 12.93
CA VAL A 124 1.63 11.64 12.29
C VAL A 124 1.41 10.12 12.43
N MET A 125 2.45 9.31 12.24
CA MET A 125 2.36 7.85 12.40
C MET A 125 2.05 7.44 13.85
N ILE A 126 2.67 8.09 14.84
CA ILE A 126 2.41 7.84 16.27
C ILE A 126 0.97 8.25 16.62
N SER A 127 0.53 9.42 16.19
CA SER A 127 -0.85 9.86 16.38
C SER A 127 -1.85 8.90 15.74
N GLY A 128 -1.59 8.44 14.51
CA GLY A 128 -2.43 7.43 13.83
C GLY A 128 -2.48 6.11 14.59
N THR A 129 -1.35 5.66 15.15
CA THR A 129 -1.28 4.45 15.98
C THR A 129 -2.08 4.61 17.28
N ALA A 130 -1.99 5.76 17.94
CA ALA A 130 -2.75 6.06 19.15
C ALA A 130 -4.27 6.16 18.88
N ILE A 131 -4.66 6.80 17.78
CA ILE A 131 -6.05 6.86 17.32
C ILE A 131 -6.56 5.45 17.03
N GLY A 132 -5.78 4.62 16.32
CA GLY A 132 -6.13 3.23 16.05
C GLY A 132 -6.36 2.42 17.32
N TRP A 133 -5.53 2.61 18.35
CA TRP A 133 -5.70 1.95 19.64
C TRP A 133 -7.01 2.32 20.34
N ILE A 134 -7.43 3.58 20.25
CA ILE A 134 -8.64 4.09 20.89
C ILE A 134 -9.89 3.74 20.07
N MET A 135 -9.86 3.98 18.75
CA MET A 135 -11.05 3.98 17.89
C MET A 135 -11.36 2.63 17.23
N ILE A 136 -10.41 1.70 17.09
CA ILE A 136 -10.70 0.41 16.43
C ILE A 136 -11.60 -0.42 17.34
N ALA A 137 -12.90 -0.46 17.07
CA ALA A 137 -13.84 -1.30 17.80
C ALA A 137 -13.50 -2.80 17.59
N PRO A 138 -13.58 -3.63 18.65
CA PRO A 138 -13.37 -5.05 18.49
C PRO A 138 -14.56 -5.65 17.69
N PRO A 139 -14.33 -6.67 16.83
CA PRO A 139 -15.33 -7.16 15.88
C PRO A 139 -16.65 -7.61 16.49
N ASP A 140 -16.63 -8.11 17.72
CA ASP A 140 -17.79 -8.53 18.51
C ASP A 140 -18.80 -7.40 18.78
N ARG A 141 -18.37 -6.14 18.64
CA ARG A 141 -19.22 -4.95 18.83
C ARG A 141 -19.65 -4.29 17.53
N VAL A 142 -19.30 -4.88 16.39
CA VAL A 142 -19.60 -4.31 15.07
C VAL A 142 -20.81 -4.99 14.47
N ILE A 143 -21.83 -4.18 14.18
CA ILE A 143 -23.01 -4.57 13.42
C ILE A 143 -22.80 -4.06 12.00
N ARG A 144 -22.91 -4.94 11.01
CA ARG A 144 -22.74 -4.60 9.59
C ARG A 144 -23.92 -3.76 9.10
N SER A 145 -23.77 -3.15 7.91
CA SER A 145 -24.83 -2.34 7.27
C SER A 145 -26.16 -3.09 7.10
N ASP A 146 -26.11 -4.43 7.00
CA ASP A 146 -27.27 -5.32 6.87
C ASP A 146 -27.94 -5.67 8.21
N GLY A 147 -27.46 -5.13 9.33
CA GLY A 147 -27.97 -5.42 10.67
C GLY A 147 -27.45 -6.74 11.26
N VAL A 148 -26.61 -7.49 10.54
CA VAL A 148 -26.05 -8.75 11.02
C VAL A 148 -24.76 -8.47 11.80
N PRO A 149 -24.59 -9.03 13.02
CA PRO A 149 -23.33 -8.91 13.75
C PRO A 149 -22.20 -9.61 13.00
N VAL A 150 -20.99 -9.06 13.08
CA VAL A 150 -19.80 -9.70 12.49
C VAL A 150 -19.50 -11.00 13.25
N ILE A 151 -19.72 -12.15 12.60
CA ILE A 151 -19.40 -13.45 13.18
C ILE A 151 -17.90 -13.68 13.03
N VAL A 152 -17.18 -13.68 14.16
CA VAL A 152 -15.79 -14.15 14.23
C VAL A 152 -15.82 -15.64 14.57
N PRO A 153 -15.38 -16.53 13.66
CA PRO A 153 -15.28 -17.95 13.97
C PRO A 153 -14.34 -18.18 15.16
N PRO A 154 -14.63 -19.14 16.05
CA PRO A 154 -13.74 -19.46 17.15
C PRO A 154 -12.35 -19.85 16.65
N ALA A 155 -11.31 -19.41 17.36
CA ALA A 155 -9.92 -19.65 17.03
C ALA A 155 -9.63 -21.16 16.93
N ASN A 156 -9.08 -21.60 15.80
CA ASN A 156 -8.61 -22.97 15.67
C ASN A 156 -7.25 -23.10 16.40
N PRO A 157 -6.86 -24.32 16.83
CA PRO A 157 -5.52 -24.54 17.36
C PRO A 157 -4.46 -24.10 16.33
N VAL A 158 -3.41 -23.40 16.78
CA VAL A 158 -2.36 -22.83 15.91
C VAL A 158 -1.77 -23.85 14.94
N GLY A 159 -1.56 -25.09 15.38
CA GLY A 159 -1.05 -26.17 14.53
C GLY A 159 -1.99 -26.52 13.38
N LYS A 160 -3.31 -26.53 13.62
CA LYS A 160 -4.32 -26.78 12.57
C LYS A 160 -4.38 -25.62 11.58
N GLU A 161 -4.32 -24.38 12.07
CA GLU A 161 -4.34 -23.19 11.20
C GLU A 161 -3.12 -23.10 10.29
N ILE A 162 -1.92 -23.49 10.77
CA ILE A 162 -0.73 -23.55 9.92
C ILE A 162 -0.93 -24.59 8.82
N VAL A 163 -1.47 -25.76 9.14
CA VAL A 163 -1.75 -26.81 8.15
C VAL A 163 -2.79 -26.34 7.13
N ASP A 164 -3.88 -25.73 7.59
CA ASP A 164 -4.94 -25.20 6.73
C ASP A 164 -4.39 -24.06 5.84
N THR A 165 -3.52 -23.19 6.37
CA THR A 165 -2.86 -22.13 5.60
C THR A 165 -1.96 -22.73 4.51
N VAL A 166 -1.17 -23.75 4.83
CA VAL A 166 -0.32 -24.45 3.85
C VAL A 166 -1.17 -25.15 2.78
N ALA A 167 -2.32 -25.71 3.16
CA ALA A 167 -3.25 -26.32 2.21
C ALA A 167 -3.81 -25.26 1.23
N VAL A 168 -4.23 -24.10 1.73
CA VAL A 168 -4.72 -22.98 0.89
C VAL A 168 -3.64 -22.48 -0.07
N VAL A 169 -2.39 -22.39 0.38
CA VAL A 169 -1.27 -21.94 -0.48
C VAL A 169 -0.98 -22.93 -1.61
N LYS A 170 -1.21 -24.22 -1.38
CA LYS A 170 -1.07 -25.28 -2.38
C LYS A 170 -2.28 -25.42 -3.31
N GLU A 171 -3.38 -24.75 -3.02
CA GLU A 171 -4.58 -24.77 -3.85
C GLU A 171 -4.27 -24.22 -5.24
N LYS A 172 -4.75 -24.91 -6.28
CA LYS A 172 -4.44 -24.57 -7.69
C LYS A 172 -4.77 -23.10 -8.01
N ALA A 173 -5.87 -22.59 -7.47
CA ALA A 173 -6.26 -21.19 -7.65
C ALA A 173 -5.26 -20.20 -7.03
N MET A 174 -4.70 -20.50 -5.85
CA MET A 174 -3.72 -19.62 -5.20
C MET A 174 -2.36 -19.67 -5.90
N VAL A 175 -1.94 -20.85 -6.36
CA VAL A 175 -0.70 -20.98 -7.14
C VAL A 175 -0.77 -20.17 -8.43
N LEU A 176 -1.92 -20.18 -9.13
CA LEU A 176 -2.13 -19.37 -10.32
C LEU A 176 -2.14 -17.86 -10.04
N LEU A 177 -2.52 -17.45 -8.83
CA LEU A 177 -2.52 -16.04 -8.41
C LEU A 177 -1.18 -15.58 -7.83
N ALA A 178 -0.29 -16.50 -7.44
CA ALA A 178 0.99 -16.15 -6.81
C ALA A 178 1.88 -15.23 -7.66
N PRO A 179 2.03 -15.43 -8.99
CA PRO A 179 2.78 -14.49 -9.84
C PRO A 179 2.16 -13.09 -9.84
N LEU A 180 0.83 -13.00 -9.81
CA LEU A 180 0.12 -11.73 -9.75
C LEU A 180 0.43 -11.01 -8.44
N PHE A 181 0.41 -11.72 -7.30
CA PHE A 181 0.76 -11.14 -6.01
C PHE A 181 2.19 -10.62 -5.95
N LEU A 182 3.16 -11.35 -6.53
CA LEU A 182 4.54 -10.86 -6.64
C LEU A 182 4.61 -9.59 -7.48
N GLY A 183 3.90 -9.53 -8.61
CA GLY A 183 3.92 -8.34 -9.48
C GLY A 183 3.32 -7.06 -8.86
N THR A 184 2.41 -7.18 -7.88
CA THR A 184 1.63 -6.01 -7.40
C THR A 184 2.44 -4.90 -6.72
N ASN A 185 3.60 -5.19 -6.14
CA ASN A 185 4.37 -4.18 -5.39
C ASN A 185 5.77 -3.90 -5.95
N PHE A 186 6.33 -4.77 -6.78
CA PHE A 186 7.67 -4.60 -7.34
C PHE A 186 7.80 -3.36 -8.22
N TYR A 187 6.72 -2.97 -8.90
CA TYR A 187 6.76 -1.83 -9.83
C TYR A 187 6.92 -0.48 -9.11
N TYR A 188 6.46 -0.34 -7.86
CA TYR A 188 6.54 0.93 -7.13
C TYR A 188 7.97 1.42 -7.00
N THR A 189 8.87 0.53 -6.59
CA THR A 189 10.29 0.85 -6.42
C THR A 189 10.91 1.32 -7.74
N TYR A 190 10.59 0.65 -8.84
CA TYR A 190 11.08 1.03 -10.16
C TYR A 190 10.53 2.39 -10.61
N VAL A 191 9.21 2.61 -10.52
CA VAL A 191 8.57 3.85 -10.95
C VAL A 191 9.03 5.04 -10.11
N PHE A 192 9.06 4.93 -8.78
CA PHE A 192 9.42 6.04 -7.91
C PHE A 192 10.92 6.29 -7.81
N ASN A 193 11.76 5.25 -7.80
CA ASN A 193 13.20 5.44 -7.59
C ASN A 193 14.00 5.49 -8.90
N CYS A 194 13.61 4.73 -9.93
CA CYS A 194 14.37 4.72 -11.19
C CYS A 194 13.82 5.75 -12.16
N VAL A 195 12.51 5.74 -12.43
CA VAL A 195 11.90 6.63 -13.43
C VAL A 195 11.70 8.04 -12.86
N ASN A 196 11.00 8.16 -11.73
CA ASN A 196 10.68 9.47 -11.18
C ASN A 196 11.93 10.23 -10.72
N ALA A 197 12.89 9.54 -10.09
CA ALA A 197 14.11 10.18 -9.61
C ALA A 197 15.06 10.65 -10.73
N SER A 198 15.17 9.88 -11.83
CA SER A 198 16.07 10.20 -12.94
C SER A 198 15.50 11.21 -13.93
N THR A 199 14.18 11.21 -14.12
CA THR A 199 13.52 11.98 -15.19
C THR A 199 13.04 13.35 -14.70
N PHE A 200 12.72 13.48 -13.41
CA PHE A 200 12.09 14.68 -12.86
C PHE A 200 12.98 15.40 -11.83
N SER A 201 12.95 16.73 -11.88
CA SER A 201 13.54 17.62 -10.86
C SER A 201 12.81 17.51 -9.52
N ALA A 202 13.41 17.98 -8.42
CA ALA A 202 12.84 17.86 -7.08
C ALA A 202 11.38 18.37 -6.98
N ARG A 203 11.07 19.45 -7.72
CA ARG A 203 9.72 20.02 -7.84
C ARG A 203 8.78 19.10 -8.60
N SER A 204 9.15 18.67 -9.80
CA SER A 204 8.28 17.83 -10.63
C SER A 204 8.09 16.41 -10.07
N ARG A 205 9.04 15.90 -9.27
CA ARG A 205 8.91 14.62 -8.55
C ARG A 205 7.76 14.58 -7.56
N GLY A 206 7.61 15.66 -6.77
CA GLY A 206 6.52 15.77 -5.79
C GLY A 206 5.15 15.82 -6.47
N LEU A 207 5.04 16.60 -7.55
CA LEU A 207 3.82 16.70 -8.35
C LEU A 207 3.47 15.36 -9.03
N ASN A 208 4.44 14.70 -9.66
CA ASN A 208 4.22 13.39 -10.28
C ASN A 208 3.74 12.34 -9.26
N SER A 209 4.34 12.33 -8.06
CA SER A 209 3.88 11.48 -6.96
C SER A 209 2.42 11.77 -6.56
N ALA A 210 2.06 13.05 -6.40
CA ALA A 210 0.69 13.44 -6.07
C ALA A 210 -0.31 13.00 -7.15
N LEU A 211 0.00 13.23 -8.44
CA LEU A 211 -0.86 12.81 -9.56
C LEU A 211 -0.99 11.29 -9.67
N TYR A 212 0.08 10.56 -9.39
CA TYR A 212 0.08 9.11 -9.33
C TYR A 212 -0.94 8.60 -8.30
N TRP A 213 -0.90 9.12 -7.06
CA TRP A 213 -1.85 8.72 -6.02
C TRP A 213 -3.30 9.14 -6.34
N VAL A 214 -3.51 10.30 -6.96
CA VAL A 214 -4.84 10.73 -7.44
C VAL A 214 -5.40 9.77 -8.48
N SER A 215 -4.58 9.39 -9.45
CA SER A 215 -4.97 8.42 -10.49
C SER A 215 -5.33 7.07 -9.88
N GLN A 216 -4.57 6.63 -8.88
CA GLN A 216 -4.84 5.38 -8.16
C GLN A 216 -6.15 5.43 -7.35
N MET A 217 -6.45 6.56 -6.69
CA MET A 217 -7.74 6.77 -6.00
C MET A 217 -8.91 6.70 -6.98
N ALA A 218 -8.80 7.37 -8.13
CA ALA A 218 -9.82 7.33 -9.17
C ALA A 218 -10.04 5.90 -9.70
N GLY A 219 -8.95 5.17 -9.98
CA GLY A 219 -8.99 3.78 -10.40
C GLY A 219 -9.64 2.84 -9.38
N ALA A 220 -9.27 2.96 -8.10
CA ALA A 220 -9.84 2.16 -7.02
C ALA A 220 -11.36 2.36 -6.88
N MET A 221 -11.82 3.62 -6.95
CA MET A 221 -13.25 3.94 -6.88
C MET A 221 -14.02 3.49 -8.13
N ALA A 222 -13.43 3.60 -9.32
CA ALA A 222 -14.04 3.14 -10.56
C ALA A 222 -14.21 1.62 -10.57
N ILE A 223 -13.15 0.88 -10.23
CA ILE A 223 -13.17 -0.59 -10.17
C ILE A 223 -14.10 -1.07 -9.05
N GLY A 224 -14.04 -0.44 -7.87
CA GLY A 224 -14.93 -0.77 -6.75
C GLY A 224 -16.41 -0.67 -7.12
N ARG A 225 -16.82 0.43 -7.76
CA ARG A 225 -18.20 0.61 -8.25
C ARG A 225 -18.58 -0.38 -9.36
N MET A 226 -17.64 -0.73 -10.23
CA MET A 226 -17.89 -1.74 -11.28
C MET A 226 -18.10 -3.14 -10.69
N LEU A 227 -17.41 -3.46 -9.59
CA LEU A 227 -17.56 -4.73 -8.88
C LEU A 227 -18.85 -4.82 -8.07
N ASP A 228 -19.44 -3.71 -7.65
CA ASP A 228 -20.69 -3.71 -6.87
C ASP A 228 -21.96 -3.51 -7.72
N GLN A 229 -21.88 -3.69 -9.04
CA GLN A 229 -23.07 -3.59 -9.90
C GLN A 229 -24.02 -4.77 -9.68
N PRO A 230 -25.23 -4.55 -9.11
CA PRO A 230 -26.15 -5.65 -8.77
C PRO A 230 -26.80 -6.29 -10.01
N LYS A 231 -26.76 -5.59 -11.15
CA LYS A 231 -27.36 -6.04 -12.42
C LYS A 231 -26.55 -7.15 -13.11
N LEU A 232 -25.34 -7.47 -12.63
CA LEU A 232 -24.44 -8.42 -13.28
C LEU A 232 -24.07 -9.56 -12.34
N GLY A 233 -23.98 -10.78 -12.88
CA GLY A 233 -23.48 -11.92 -12.13
C GLY A 233 -22.02 -11.75 -11.68
N VAL A 234 -21.66 -12.39 -10.55
CA VAL A 234 -20.33 -12.30 -9.91
C VAL A 234 -19.17 -12.60 -10.86
N ARG A 235 -19.34 -13.57 -11.77
CA ARG A 235 -18.32 -13.91 -12.77
C ARG A 235 -18.16 -12.82 -13.83
N THR A 236 -19.26 -12.24 -14.29
CA THR A 236 -19.27 -11.21 -15.34
C THR A 236 -18.64 -9.91 -14.84
N ARG A 237 -18.97 -9.49 -13.61
CA ARG A 237 -18.33 -8.31 -12.98
C ARG A 237 -16.81 -8.48 -12.80
N ALA A 238 -16.37 -9.67 -12.37
CA ALA A 238 -14.94 -9.96 -12.17
C ALA A 238 -14.18 -9.97 -13.49
N LEU A 239 -14.73 -10.59 -14.54
CA LEU A 239 -14.13 -10.59 -15.87
C LEU A 239 -14.09 -9.18 -16.48
N ARG A 240 -15.15 -8.38 -16.36
CA ARG A 240 -15.16 -6.99 -16.82
C ARG A 240 -14.09 -6.15 -16.13
N ALA A 241 -13.96 -6.28 -14.81
CA ALA A 241 -12.92 -5.61 -14.06
C ALA A 241 -11.51 -6.04 -14.51
N LEU A 242 -11.31 -7.34 -14.69
CA LEU A 242 -10.03 -7.87 -15.17
C LEU A 242 -9.68 -7.35 -16.56
N TRP A 243 -10.62 -7.37 -17.52
CA TRP A 243 -10.40 -6.83 -18.86
C TRP A 243 -10.06 -5.35 -18.84
N TRP A 244 -10.75 -4.57 -18.01
CA TRP A 244 -10.49 -3.15 -17.88
C TRP A 244 -9.08 -2.86 -17.34
N ILE A 245 -8.62 -3.64 -16.35
CA ILE A 245 -7.26 -3.55 -15.81
C ILE A 245 -6.21 -3.96 -16.85
N ILE A 246 -6.44 -5.05 -17.58
CA ILE A 246 -5.50 -5.53 -18.62
C ILE A 246 -5.38 -4.49 -19.73
N ILE A 247 -6.50 -4.05 -20.30
CA ILE A 247 -6.50 -3.08 -21.40
C ILE A 247 -5.87 -1.76 -20.95
N GLY A 248 -6.31 -1.23 -19.80
CA GLY A 248 -5.76 0.01 -19.25
C GLY A 248 -4.26 -0.10 -18.97
N GLY A 249 -3.81 -1.19 -18.36
CA GLY A 249 -2.40 -1.46 -18.11
C GLY A 249 -1.59 -1.54 -19.40
N THR A 250 -2.05 -2.31 -20.39
CA THR A 250 -1.38 -2.44 -21.69
C THR A 250 -1.29 -1.09 -22.41
N CYS A 251 -2.35 -0.27 -22.42
CA CYS A 251 -2.30 1.06 -23.01
C CYS A 251 -1.24 1.97 -22.34
N VAL A 252 -1.16 1.94 -21.01
CA VAL A 252 -0.17 2.73 -20.25
C VAL A 252 1.25 2.26 -20.56
N TYR A 253 1.51 0.96 -20.60
CA TYR A 253 2.85 0.44 -20.90
C TYR A 253 3.26 0.69 -22.36
N ILE A 254 2.34 0.59 -23.32
CA ILE A 254 2.60 0.92 -24.72
C ILE A 254 2.95 2.41 -24.84
N TYR A 255 2.18 3.28 -24.20
CA TYR A 255 2.47 4.71 -24.18
C TYR A 255 3.84 5.02 -23.53
N GLY A 256 4.16 4.35 -22.42
CA GLY A 256 5.46 4.46 -21.77
C GLY A 256 6.61 4.06 -22.69
N ALA A 257 6.49 2.92 -23.37
CA ALA A 257 7.50 2.45 -24.33
C ALA A 257 7.68 3.42 -25.51
N PHE A 258 6.58 3.97 -26.03
CA PHE A 258 6.63 4.96 -27.11
C PHE A 258 7.32 6.26 -26.69
N MET A 259 7.04 6.74 -25.48
CA MET A 259 7.70 7.92 -24.91
C MET A 259 9.20 7.70 -24.71
N GLU A 260 9.59 6.53 -24.19
CA GLU A 260 10.99 6.16 -24.00
C GLU A 260 11.74 6.08 -25.34
N GLU A 261 11.14 5.44 -26.35
CA GLU A 261 11.73 5.37 -27.70
C GLU A 261 11.90 6.75 -28.34
N SER A 262 10.93 7.64 -28.14
CA SER A 262 10.99 9.03 -28.62
C SER A 262 12.13 9.80 -27.95
N LEU A 263 12.30 9.67 -26.64
CA LEU A 263 13.38 10.30 -25.87
C LEU A 263 14.77 9.77 -26.26
N LEU A 264 14.88 8.45 -26.48
CA LEU A 264 16.13 7.82 -26.93
C LEU A 264 16.49 8.26 -28.34
N THR A 265 15.51 8.46 -29.21
CA THR A 265 15.73 8.97 -30.58
C THR A 265 16.27 10.39 -30.57
N ILE A 266 15.72 11.27 -29.74
CA ILE A 266 16.20 12.65 -29.56
C ILE A 266 17.64 12.65 -29.00
N THR A 267 17.91 11.83 -27.98
CA THR A 267 19.24 11.71 -27.37
C THR A 267 20.28 11.18 -28.37
N ARG A 268 19.92 10.19 -29.21
CA ARG A 268 20.79 9.64 -30.25
C ARG A 268 21.07 10.61 -31.39
N GLN A 269 20.18 11.56 -31.65
CA GLN A 269 20.35 12.57 -32.70
C GLN A 269 21.23 13.76 -32.28
N GLY A 270 21.72 13.80 -31.03
CA GLY A 270 22.71 14.80 -30.59
C GLY A 270 22.18 16.23 -30.45
N THR A 271 20.87 16.44 -30.58
CA THR A 271 20.24 17.73 -30.25
C THR A 271 20.30 17.94 -28.74
N PRO A 272 20.88 19.06 -28.25
CA PRO A 272 20.85 19.39 -26.83
C PRO A 272 19.40 19.47 -26.37
N LEU A 273 19.08 18.83 -25.25
CA LEU A 273 17.85 19.12 -24.51
C LEU A 273 18.06 20.53 -23.94
N ASP A 274 17.50 21.54 -24.62
CA ASP A 274 17.63 22.94 -24.21
C ASP A 274 17.16 23.13 -22.75
N SER A 275 18.00 23.88 -22.04
CA SER A 275 18.00 24.25 -20.61
C SER A 275 16.70 24.78 -20.04
#